data_AF-A0A1S3CZ57-F1
#
_entry.id   AF-A0A1S3CZ57-F1
#
_cell.length_a   1.000
_cell.length_b   1.000
_cell.length_c   1.000
_cell.angle_alpha   90.00
_cell.angle_beta   90.00
_cell.angle_gamma   90.00
#
_symmetry.space_group_name_H-M   'P 1'
#
loop_
_entity.id
_entity.type
_entity.pdbx_description
1 polymer ?
#
loop_
_entity_poly.entity_id
_entity_poly.type
_entity_poly.pdbx_seq_one_letter_code
_entity_poly.pdbx_strand_id
1 'polypeptide(L)'
;MEPKSPQLVDLLWNDIIFQYIFPLLSIRDLYRLRATSKSYKELVEAYFFIVHAKNLRVLKLNNCTWFTSGCLEALTLHQHHLENIDFSNTCIGDHNTMNMFLKKSKHLSKIHVENVQIITDESLFYIGQHCPLLRKINIRQNFHVTEKGIRLLLNACKKLDMVYLRLCPSLSYNFIQEISKQVRVDKCNVTNEFFTIVKFPTRQHNLFPADDIFEV
;
A
#
# COMPACT_ATOMS: atom_id res chain seq x y z
N MET A 1 -28.68 -4.81 17.62
CA MET A 1 -28.28 -3.39 17.45
C MET A 1 -28.25 -3.14 15.95
N GLU A 2 -29.08 -2.25 15.45
CA GLU A 2 -29.00 -1.84 14.04
C GLU A 2 -27.69 -1.07 13.79
N PRO A 3 -27.01 -1.26 12.65
CA PRO A 3 -25.85 -0.47 12.31
C PRO A 3 -26.25 1.01 12.19
N LYS A 4 -25.57 1.89 12.94
CA LYS A 4 -25.77 3.35 12.83
C LYS A 4 -25.56 3.77 11.38
N SER A 5 -26.46 4.61 10.87
CA SER A 5 -26.29 5.23 9.55
C SER A 5 -25.01 6.08 9.54
N PRO A 6 -24.20 6.00 8.47
CA PRO A 6 -22.97 6.78 8.37
C PRO A 6 -23.29 8.28 8.38
N GLN A 7 -22.61 9.04 9.23
CA GLN A 7 -22.71 10.48 9.31
C GLN A 7 -21.72 11.16 8.35
N LEU A 8 -21.93 12.44 8.06
CA LEU A 8 -21.07 13.26 7.21
C LEU A 8 -19.59 13.26 7.67
N VAL A 9 -19.34 13.13 8.97
CA VAL A 9 -18.00 13.05 9.56
C VAL A 9 -17.35 11.67 9.43
N ASP A 10 -18.14 10.63 9.11
CA ASP A 10 -17.66 9.25 8.93
C ASP A 10 -17.15 8.99 7.51
N LEU A 11 -17.28 9.98 6.61
CA LEU A 11 -16.82 9.85 5.23
C LEU A 11 -15.30 9.89 5.16
N LEU A 12 -14.75 9.07 4.25
CA LEU A 12 -13.35 9.16 3.83
C LEU A 12 -13.19 10.43 2.98
N TRP A 13 -13.11 11.58 3.65
CA TRP A 13 -13.06 12.89 3.01
C TRP A 13 -11.95 13.01 1.97
N ASN A 14 -10.86 12.25 2.10
CA ASN A 14 -9.79 12.22 1.11
C ASN A 14 -10.24 11.67 -0.25
N ASP A 15 -11.13 10.67 -0.29
CA ASP A 15 -11.73 10.18 -1.54
C ASP A 15 -12.54 11.28 -2.22
N ILE A 16 -13.33 12.03 -1.44
CA ILE A 16 -14.16 13.11 -1.95
C ILE A 16 -13.29 14.28 -2.43
N ILE A 17 -12.37 14.71 -1.57
CA ILE A 17 -11.52 15.88 -1.79
C ILE A 17 -10.65 15.66 -3.02
N PHE A 18 -9.94 14.53 -3.07
CA PHE A 18 -8.96 14.27 -4.13
C PHE A 18 -9.64 14.09 -5.49
N GLN A 19 -10.74 13.34 -5.55
CA GLN A 19 -11.39 12.98 -6.80
C GLN A 19 -12.34 14.05 -7.32
N TYR A 20 -13.08 14.73 -6.44
CA TYR A 20 -14.18 15.60 -6.85
C TYR A 20 -13.95 17.09 -6.53
N ILE A 21 -13.22 17.41 -5.45
CA ILE A 21 -13.02 18.82 -5.07
C ILE A 21 -11.77 19.40 -5.73
N PHE A 22 -10.62 18.72 -5.65
CA PHE A 22 -9.37 19.22 -6.20
C PHE A 22 -9.44 19.60 -7.69
N PRO A 23 -10.12 18.84 -8.58
CA PRO A 23 -10.29 19.25 -9.97
C PRO A 23 -11.09 20.55 -10.17
N LEU A 24 -11.89 20.95 -9.17
CA LEU A 24 -12.70 22.18 -9.21
C LEU A 24 -11.95 23.40 -8.64
N LEU A 25 -10.81 23.19 -7.99
CA LEU A 25 -10.03 24.25 -7.36
C LEU A 25 -9.04 24.87 -8.33
N SER A 26 -8.84 26.17 -8.23
CA SER A 26 -7.75 26.83 -8.95
C SER A 26 -6.39 26.35 -8.42
N ILE A 27 -5.35 26.41 -9.25
CA ILE A 27 -3.97 26.11 -8.80
C ILE A 27 -3.63 26.97 -7.57
N ARG A 28 -4.05 28.24 -7.54
CA ARG A 28 -3.83 29.13 -6.38
C ARG A 28 -4.43 28.55 -5.10
N ASP A 29 -5.64 28.02 -5.17
CA ASP A 29 -6.33 27.47 -4.00
C ASP A 29 -5.73 26.14 -3.55
N LEU A 30 -5.31 25.28 -4.50
CA LEU A 30 -4.53 24.09 -4.18
C LEU A 30 -3.23 24.43 -3.44
N TYR A 31 -2.50 25.48 -3.87
CA TYR A 31 -1.31 25.94 -3.16
C TYR A 31 -1.62 26.48 -1.76
N ARG A 32 -2.75 27.17 -1.57
CA ARG A 32 -3.20 27.61 -0.24
C ARG A 32 -3.52 26.44 0.68
N LEU A 33 -4.16 25.39 0.16
CA LEU A 33 -4.46 24.19 0.92
C LEU A 33 -3.20 23.50 1.47
N ARG A 34 -2.06 23.59 0.78
CA ARG A 34 -0.78 23.06 1.31
C ARG A 34 -0.35 23.69 2.63
N ALA A 35 -0.84 24.88 2.97
CA ALA A 35 -0.50 25.57 4.21
C ALA A 35 -1.40 25.20 5.39
N THR A 36 -2.48 24.43 5.19
CA THR A 36 -3.47 24.16 6.24
C THR A 36 -3.04 23.03 7.18
N SER A 37 -2.33 22.03 6.67
CA SER A 37 -1.73 20.97 7.48
C SER A 37 -0.68 20.19 6.69
N LYS A 38 0.15 19.40 7.41
CA LYS A 38 1.07 18.45 6.78
C LYS A 38 0.33 17.46 5.87
N SER A 39 -0.83 16.96 6.30
CA SER A 39 -1.65 16.02 5.51
C SER A 39 -2.15 16.65 4.22
N TYR A 40 -2.64 17.89 4.24
CA TYR A 40 -3.08 18.58 3.01
C TYR A 40 -1.90 18.93 2.10
N LYS A 41 -0.74 19.28 2.66
CA LYS A 41 0.48 19.44 1.87
C LYS A 41 0.81 18.18 1.07
N GLU A 42 0.86 17.03 1.74
CA GLU A 42 1.14 15.74 1.09
C GLU A 42 0.06 15.34 0.08
N LEU A 43 -1.21 15.52 0.43
CA LEU A 43 -2.36 15.20 -0.42
C LEU A 43 -2.35 16.02 -1.72
N VAL A 44 -2.09 17.33 -1.63
CA VAL A 44 -2.02 18.22 -2.80
C VAL A 44 -0.76 17.94 -3.64
N GLU A 45 0.38 17.67 -3.00
CA GLU A 45 1.60 17.28 -3.73
C GLU A 45 1.38 15.99 -4.53
N ALA A 46 0.75 14.99 -3.91
CA ALA A 46 0.36 13.76 -4.60
C ALA A 46 -0.63 14.02 -5.74
N TYR A 47 -1.61 14.90 -5.56
CA TYR A 47 -2.53 15.28 -6.63
C TYR A 47 -1.80 15.84 -7.85
N PHE A 48 -0.82 16.73 -7.65
CA PHE A 48 0.00 17.22 -8.75
C PHE A 48 0.83 16.11 -9.41
N PHE A 49 1.44 15.21 -8.63
CA PHE A 49 2.20 14.10 -9.21
C PHE A 49 1.31 13.10 -9.96
N ILE A 50 0.13 12.81 -9.45
CA ILE A 50 -0.78 11.81 -10.02
C ILE A 50 -1.47 12.35 -11.27
N VAL A 51 -2.01 13.55 -11.22
CA VAL A 51 -2.86 14.08 -12.30
C VAL A 51 -2.06 14.87 -13.34
N HIS A 52 -1.01 15.59 -12.92
CA HIS A 52 -0.34 16.56 -13.79
C HIS A 52 1.05 16.12 -14.27
N ALA A 53 1.73 15.19 -13.57
CA ALA A 53 3.04 14.75 -14.00
C ALA A 53 2.95 13.87 -15.24
N LYS A 54 3.63 14.29 -16.31
CA LYS A 54 3.82 13.50 -17.53
C LYS A 54 5.07 12.63 -17.31
N ASN A 55 4.91 11.31 -17.26
CA ASN A 55 5.98 10.30 -17.09
C ASN A 55 6.47 10.06 -15.66
N LEU A 56 5.56 9.97 -14.69
CA LEU A 56 5.93 9.52 -13.35
C LEU A 56 6.42 8.06 -13.40
N ARG A 57 7.68 7.82 -13.02
CA ARG A 57 8.28 6.48 -12.93
C ARG A 57 8.38 5.97 -11.50
N VAL A 58 8.46 6.88 -10.52
CA VAL A 58 8.62 6.57 -9.10
C VAL A 58 7.58 7.34 -8.31
N LEU A 59 6.78 6.62 -7.53
CA LEU A 59 5.81 7.21 -6.60
C LEU A 59 5.98 6.57 -5.22
N LYS A 60 6.21 7.38 -4.20
CA LYS A 60 6.33 6.92 -2.82
C LYS A 60 5.33 7.65 -1.95
N LEU A 61 4.40 6.89 -1.37
CA LEU A 61 3.31 7.33 -0.51
C LEU A 61 3.32 6.52 0.79
N ASN A 62 4.47 6.01 1.20
CA ASN A 62 4.58 5.20 2.41
C ASN A 62 4.22 6.02 3.66
N ASN A 63 3.45 5.42 4.56
CA ASN A 63 2.87 6.05 5.74
C ASN A 63 1.83 7.16 5.46
N CYS A 64 1.37 7.31 4.21
CA CYS A 64 0.30 8.25 3.88
C CYS A 64 -1.06 7.64 4.25
N THR A 65 -1.58 8.00 5.44
CA THR A 65 -2.91 7.56 5.92
C THR A 65 -4.06 8.10 5.09
N TRP A 66 -3.82 9.13 4.28
CA TRP A 66 -4.79 9.71 3.36
C TRP A 66 -4.91 8.94 2.04
N PHE A 67 -4.01 8.00 1.75
CA PHE A 67 -4.02 7.25 0.49
C PHE A 67 -5.06 6.14 0.50
N THR A 68 -6.21 6.44 -0.08
CA THR A 68 -7.43 5.63 -0.14
C THR A 68 -7.66 5.01 -1.54
N SER A 69 -8.75 4.26 -1.73
CA SER A 69 -9.08 3.65 -3.03
C SER A 69 -9.33 4.70 -4.13
N GLY A 70 -10.01 5.82 -3.85
CA GLY A 70 -10.23 6.88 -4.83
C GLY A 70 -8.93 7.52 -5.34
N CYS A 71 -7.92 7.63 -4.46
CA CYS A 71 -6.58 8.06 -4.86
C CYS A 71 -5.91 7.03 -5.79
N LEU A 72 -6.09 5.73 -5.52
CA LEU A 72 -5.54 4.66 -6.36
C LEU A 72 -6.28 4.53 -7.71
N GLU A 73 -7.58 4.83 -7.76
CA GLU A 73 -8.35 4.96 -9.02
C GLU A 73 -7.79 6.08 -9.89
N ALA A 74 -7.59 7.27 -9.31
CA ALA A 74 -6.97 8.39 -10.01
C ALA A 74 -5.56 8.02 -10.52
N LEU A 75 -4.76 7.33 -9.69
CA LEU A 75 -3.45 6.82 -10.12
C LEU A 75 -3.57 5.87 -11.31
N THR A 76 -4.55 4.96 -11.27
CA THR A 76 -4.82 3.98 -12.35
C THR A 76 -5.22 4.67 -13.65
N LEU A 77 -5.95 5.79 -13.57
CA LEU A 77 -6.42 6.55 -14.72
C LEU A 77 -5.31 7.38 -15.38
N HIS A 78 -4.44 8.00 -14.57
CA HIS A 78 -3.51 9.00 -15.07
C HIS A 78 -2.07 8.49 -15.27
N GLN A 79 -1.66 7.42 -14.58
CA GLN A 79 -0.27 6.96 -14.57
C GLN A 79 -0.13 5.53 -15.10
N HIS A 80 0.61 5.36 -16.19
CA HIS A 80 0.78 4.06 -16.88
C HIS A 80 2.24 3.60 -17.01
N HIS A 81 3.20 4.44 -16.62
CA HIS A 81 4.64 4.19 -16.80
C HIS A 81 5.39 4.04 -15.46
N LEU A 82 4.66 3.79 -14.37
CA LEU A 82 5.28 3.59 -13.06
C LEU A 82 6.16 2.35 -13.06
N GLU A 83 7.35 2.51 -12.50
CA GLU A 83 8.35 1.45 -12.34
C GLU A 83 8.62 1.14 -10.87
N ASN A 84 8.43 2.11 -9.98
CA ASN A 84 8.66 1.96 -8.56
C ASN A 84 7.51 2.58 -7.78
N ILE A 85 6.85 1.77 -6.97
CA ILE A 85 5.82 2.23 -6.04
C ILE A 85 6.19 1.85 -4.62
N ASP A 86 5.87 2.76 -3.70
CA ASP A 86 5.89 2.48 -2.28
C ASP A 86 4.60 2.94 -1.62
N PHE A 87 3.77 1.97 -1.27
CA PHE A 87 2.49 2.12 -0.60
C PHE A 87 2.53 1.50 0.80
N SER A 88 3.72 1.28 1.37
CA SER A 88 3.87 0.64 2.67
C SER A 88 3.17 1.44 3.78
N ASN A 89 2.52 0.77 4.72
CA ASN A 89 1.78 1.39 5.83
C ASN A 89 0.68 2.38 5.39
N THR A 90 0.01 2.10 4.27
CA THR A 90 -1.15 2.88 3.81
C THR A 90 -2.45 2.11 4.04
N CYS A 91 -3.56 2.85 4.04
CA CYS A 91 -4.91 2.30 4.21
C CYS A 91 -5.63 2.16 2.86
N ILE A 92 -4.96 1.61 1.84
CA ILE A 92 -5.58 1.41 0.53
C ILE A 92 -6.83 0.53 0.72
N GLY A 93 -7.96 1.03 0.22
CA GLY A 93 -9.30 0.54 0.56
C GLY A 93 -9.54 -0.92 0.20
N ASP A 94 -9.77 -1.22 -1.07
CA ASP A 94 -10.31 -2.52 -1.50
C ASP A 94 -9.41 -3.28 -2.50
N HIS A 95 -9.60 -4.60 -2.54
CA HIS A 95 -8.85 -5.51 -3.42
C HIS A 95 -9.10 -5.25 -4.91
N ASN A 96 -10.32 -4.85 -5.30
CA ASN A 96 -10.68 -4.68 -6.70
C ASN A 96 -9.90 -3.51 -7.30
N THR A 97 -9.84 -2.38 -6.59
CA THR A 97 -9.10 -1.19 -7.00
C THR A 97 -7.61 -1.46 -7.11
N MET A 98 -7.04 -2.21 -6.15
CA MET A 98 -5.64 -2.68 -6.25
C MET A 98 -5.42 -3.56 -7.49
N ASN A 99 -6.31 -4.53 -7.75
CA ASN A 99 -6.18 -5.42 -8.90
C ASN A 99 -6.33 -4.68 -10.23
N MET A 100 -7.21 -3.67 -10.32
CA MET A 100 -7.34 -2.80 -11.49
C MET A 100 -6.05 -1.99 -11.74
N PHE A 101 -5.48 -1.42 -10.68
CA PHE A 101 -4.20 -0.72 -10.74
C PHE A 101 -3.08 -1.64 -11.28
N LEU A 102 -2.96 -2.85 -10.72
CA LEU A 102 -1.95 -3.83 -11.13
C LEU A 102 -2.10 -4.25 -12.60
N LYS A 103 -3.32 -4.44 -13.10
CA LYS A 103 -3.61 -4.75 -14.52
C LYS A 103 -3.06 -3.71 -15.49
N LYS A 104 -3.02 -2.44 -15.09
CA LYS A 104 -2.55 -1.32 -15.93
C LYS A 104 -1.05 -1.05 -15.76
N SER A 105 -0.42 -1.56 -14.71
CA SER A 105 0.94 -1.17 -14.30
C SER A 105 2.03 -2.09 -14.85
N LYS A 106 2.12 -2.20 -16.18
CA LYS A 106 3.01 -3.16 -16.88
C LYS A 106 4.51 -2.91 -16.71
N HIS A 107 4.89 -1.71 -16.27
CA HIS A 107 6.28 -1.28 -16.15
C HIS A 107 6.85 -1.45 -14.73
N LEU A 108 6.06 -1.93 -13.77
CA LEU A 108 6.50 -2.07 -12.38
C LEU A 108 7.69 -3.02 -12.27
N SER A 109 8.75 -2.51 -11.65
CA SER A 109 9.98 -3.22 -11.33
C SER A 109 10.24 -3.30 -9.82
N LYS A 110 9.71 -2.36 -9.04
CA LYS A 110 9.80 -2.35 -7.58
C LYS A 110 8.45 -2.06 -6.97
N ILE A 111 7.97 -2.95 -6.12
CA ILE A 111 6.69 -2.81 -5.41
C ILE A 111 6.96 -2.91 -3.93
N HIS A 112 6.61 -1.88 -3.17
CA HIS A 112 6.64 -1.91 -1.72
C HIS A 112 5.22 -1.74 -1.17
N VAL A 113 4.73 -2.78 -0.50
CA VAL A 113 3.39 -2.87 0.10
C VAL A 113 3.50 -3.53 1.48
N GLU A 114 4.50 -3.12 2.25
CA GLU A 114 4.68 -3.62 3.62
C GLU A 114 3.51 -3.15 4.50
N ASN A 115 2.94 -4.07 5.29
CA ASN A 115 1.81 -3.81 6.17
C ASN A 115 0.61 -3.16 5.45
N VAL A 116 0.20 -3.73 4.31
CA VAL A 116 -0.98 -3.31 3.55
C VAL A 116 -2.01 -4.43 3.60
N GLN A 117 -3.02 -4.28 4.46
CA GLN A 117 -3.93 -5.36 4.85
C GLN A 117 -4.67 -6.03 3.68
N ILE A 118 -4.87 -5.31 2.57
CA ILE A 118 -5.53 -5.84 1.37
C ILE A 118 -4.63 -6.71 0.48
N ILE A 119 -3.35 -6.89 0.80
CA ILE A 119 -2.46 -7.72 -0.01
C ILE A 119 -2.64 -9.19 0.37
N THR A 120 -3.04 -9.99 -0.63
CA THR A 120 -3.32 -11.43 -0.49
C THR A 120 -2.60 -12.22 -1.58
N ASP A 121 -2.73 -13.55 -1.55
CA ASP A 121 -2.29 -14.43 -2.63
C ASP A 121 -2.89 -14.05 -4.01
N GLU A 122 -4.11 -13.50 -4.03
CA GLU A 122 -4.75 -13.01 -5.26
C GLU A 122 -4.01 -11.78 -5.80
N SER A 123 -3.65 -10.82 -4.93
CA SER A 123 -2.84 -9.68 -5.33
C SER A 123 -1.50 -10.12 -5.93
N LEU A 124 -0.84 -11.13 -5.32
CA LEU A 124 0.40 -11.68 -5.85
C LEU A 124 0.23 -12.38 -7.20
N PHE A 125 -0.91 -13.06 -7.40
CA PHE A 125 -1.27 -13.63 -8.70
C PHE A 125 -1.40 -12.53 -9.78
N TYR A 126 -2.12 -11.44 -9.48
CA TYR A 126 -2.25 -10.29 -10.40
C TYR A 126 -0.90 -9.62 -10.69
N ILE A 127 -0.05 -9.45 -9.67
CA ILE A 127 1.32 -8.96 -9.87
C ILE A 127 2.07 -9.89 -10.83
N GLY A 128 2.02 -11.21 -10.59
CA GLY A 128 2.65 -12.20 -11.46
C GLY A 128 2.19 -12.10 -12.92
N GLN A 129 0.89 -11.93 -13.13
CA GLN A 129 0.29 -11.89 -14.46
C GLN A 129 0.57 -10.57 -15.22
N HIS A 130 0.65 -9.43 -14.51
CA HIS A 130 0.66 -8.11 -15.14
C HIS A 130 1.94 -7.30 -14.96
N CYS A 131 2.84 -7.71 -14.06
CA CYS A 131 4.11 -7.02 -13.78
C CYS A 131 5.32 -7.91 -14.18
N PRO A 132 5.52 -8.21 -15.48
CA PRO A 132 6.59 -9.12 -15.92
C PRO A 132 8.01 -8.56 -15.74
N LEU A 133 8.15 -7.27 -15.45
CA LEU A 133 9.41 -6.58 -15.21
C LEU A 133 9.80 -6.48 -13.73
N LEU A 134 9.00 -7.09 -12.84
CA LEU A 134 9.22 -7.04 -11.40
C LEU A 134 10.59 -7.63 -11.03
N ARG A 135 11.36 -6.84 -10.29
CA ARG A 135 12.69 -7.20 -9.75
C ARG A 135 12.68 -7.27 -8.24
N LYS A 136 11.96 -6.36 -7.57
CA LYS A 136 11.91 -6.29 -6.11
C LYS A 136 10.48 -6.19 -5.60
N ILE A 137 10.16 -6.95 -4.57
CA ILE A 137 8.89 -6.84 -3.87
C ILE A 137 9.09 -6.85 -2.36
N ASN A 138 8.54 -5.86 -1.68
CA ASN A 138 8.44 -5.82 -0.23
C ASN A 138 6.99 -6.07 0.20
N ILE A 139 6.76 -7.21 0.83
CA ILE A 139 5.46 -7.65 1.34
C ILE A 139 5.56 -8.07 2.81
N ARG A 140 6.51 -7.50 3.56
CA ARG A 140 6.61 -7.70 5.01
C ARG A 140 5.30 -7.37 5.71
N GLN A 141 5.05 -8.02 6.84
CA GLN A 141 3.87 -7.77 7.69
C GLN A 141 2.52 -7.91 6.96
N ASN A 142 2.45 -8.67 5.86
CA ASN A 142 1.18 -8.99 5.21
C ASN A 142 0.68 -10.34 5.72
N PHE A 143 -0.40 -10.29 6.51
CA PHE A 143 -0.93 -11.43 7.26
C PHE A 143 -1.71 -12.43 6.39
N HIS A 144 -2.15 -12.01 5.20
CA HIS A 144 -2.97 -12.81 4.29
C HIS A 144 -2.21 -13.39 3.09
N VAL A 145 -0.88 -13.21 3.07
CA VAL A 145 -0.01 -13.81 2.06
C VAL A 145 0.51 -15.14 2.56
N THR A 146 0.32 -16.19 1.76
CA THR A 146 0.76 -17.56 2.05
C THR A 146 1.84 -18.03 1.09
N GLU A 147 2.39 -19.21 1.36
CA GLU A 147 3.37 -19.86 0.49
C GLU A 147 2.84 -20.05 -0.95
N LYS A 148 1.52 -20.23 -1.12
CA LYS A 148 0.88 -20.37 -2.45
C LYS A 148 1.06 -19.11 -3.29
N GLY A 149 0.76 -17.92 -2.74
CA GLY A 149 0.91 -16.65 -3.44
C GLY A 149 2.36 -16.37 -3.84
N ILE A 150 3.30 -16.67 -2.95
CA ILE A 150 4.75 -16.52 -3.23
C ILE A 150 5.19 -17.46 -4.36
N ARG A 151 4.76 -18.73 -4.36
CA ARG A 151 5.08 -19.68 -5.45
C ARG A 151 4.52 -19.19 -6.79
N LEU A 152 3.29 -18.69 -6.83
CA LEU A 152 2.70 -18.12 -8.03
C LEU A 152 3.52 -16.92 -8.54
N LEU A 153 3.90 -16.03 -7.64
CA LEU A 153 4.72 -14.87 -7.96
C LEU A 153 6.09 -15.26 -8.55
N LEU A 154 6.81 -16.17 -7.89
CA LEU A 154 8.12 -16.66 -8.36
C LEU A 154 8.04 -17.40 -9.69
N ASN A 155 6.93 -18.11 -9.92
CA ASN A 155 6.69 -18.80 -11.18
C ASN A 155 6.44 -17.81 -12.33
N ALA A 156 5.77 -16.69 -12.09
CA ALA A 156 5.44 -15.73 -13.13
C ALA A 156 6.56 -14.68 -13.36
N CYS A 157 7.10 -14.09 -12.29
CA CYS A 157 8.07 -13.00 -12.35
C CYS A 157 9.52 -13.52 -12.46
N LYS A 158 9.94 -13.95 -13.65
CA LYS A 158 11.28 -14.53 -13.87
C LYS A 158 12.45 -13.57 -13.65
N LYS A 159 12.19 -12.26 -13.58
CA LYS A 159 13.21 -11.22 -13.32
C LYS A 159 13.33 -10.84 -11.84
N LEU A 160 12.53 -11.47 -10.96
CA LEU A 160 12.50 -11.16 -9.54
C LEU A 160 13.84 -11.55 -8.91
N ASP A 161 14.53 -10.58 -8.32
CA ASP A 161 15.84 -10.73 -7.69
C ASP A 161 15.81 -10.61 -6.17
N MET A 162 14.82 -9.91 -5.61
CA MET A 162 14.72 -9.61 -4.19
C MET A 162 13.28 -9.67 -3.67
N VAL A 163 13.06 -10.40 -2.59
CA VAL A 163 11.79 -10.49 -1.87
C VAL A 163 12.02 -10.18 -0.40
N TYR A 164 11.18 -9.32 0.19
CA TYR A 164 11.19 -9.03 1.61
C TYR A 164 9.95 -9.65 2.27
N LEU A 165 10.15 -10.61 3.17
CA LEU A 165 9.10 -11.51 3.71
C LEU A 165 9.03 -11.56 5.24
N ARG A 166 9.84 -10.75 5.92
CA ARG A 166 9.84 -10.67 7.39
C ARG A 166 8.43 -10.37 7.96
N LEU A 167 8.12 -11.01 9.08
CA LEU A 167 6.85 -10.84 9.82
C LEU A 167 5.60 -11.25 9.01
N CYS A 168 5.73 -12.18 8.05
CA CYS A 168 4.59 -12.84 7.41
C CYS A 168 4.30 -14.17 8.12
N PRO A 169 3.28 -14.27 8.98
CA PRO A 169 3.08 -15.42 9.88
C PRO A 169 2.69 -16.72 9.16
N SER A 170 2.16 -16.63 7.94
CA SER A 170 1.76 -17.79 7.13
C SER A 170 2.90 -18.39 6.30
N LEU A 171 4.14 -17.95 6.51
CA LEU A 171 5.33 -18.46 5.81
C LEU A 171 6.20 -19.26 6.77
N SER A 172 6.41 -20.54 6.47
CA SER A 172 7.29 -21.38 7.29
C SER A 172 8.77 -21.06 7.04
N TYR A 173 9.61 -21.33 8.06
CA TYR A 173 11.06 -21.22 7.91
C TYR A 173 11.60 -22.10 6.76
N ASN A 174 11.10 -23.34 6.66
CA ASN A 174 11.50 -24.27 5.62
C ASN A 174 11.18 -23.73 4.22
N PHE A 175 10.01 -23.11 4.06
CA PHE A 175 9.64 -22.46 2.80
C PHE A 175 10.57 -21.30 2.45
N ILE A 176 10.89 -20.44 3.43
CA ILE A 176 11.83 -19.32 3.22
C ILE A 176 13.21 -19.84 2.78
N GLN A 177 13.69 -20.93 3.39
CA GLN A 177 14.94 -21.59 2.98
C GLN A 177 14.85 -22.18 1.57
N GLU A 178 13.72 -22.79 1.20
CA GLU A 178 13.48 -23.34 -0.13
C GLU A 178 13.60 -22.26 -1.20
N ILE A 179 12.84 -21.16 -1.06
CA ILE A 179 12.82 -20.09 -2.07
C ILE A 179 14.11 -19.28 -2.10
N SER A 180 14.88 -19.25 -1.01
CA SER A 180 16.18 -18.55 -0.95
C SER A 180 17.22 -19.10 -1.94
N LYS A 181 17.01 -20.34 -2.42
CA LYS A 181 17.82 -20.95 -3.49
C LYS A 181 17.55 -20.36 -4.87
N GLN A 182 16.38 -19.73 -5.05
CA GLN A 182 15.94 -19.17 -6.32
C GLN A 182 16.00 -17.63 -6.34
N VAL A 183 15.73 -16.98 -5.21
CA VAL A 183 15.64 -15.51 -5.12
C VAL A 183 16.29 -15.03 -3.83
N ARG A 184 16.83 -13.80 -3.83
CA ARG A 184 17.37 -13.22 -2.59
C ARG A 184 16.20 -12.88 -1.67
N VAL A 185 16.21 -13.45 -0.48
CA VAL A 185 15.28 -13.10 0.59
C VAL A 185 15.99 -12.17 1.57
N ASP A 186 15.26 -11.24 2.18
CA ASP A 186 15.83 -10.36 3.19
C ASP A 186 16.39 -11.14 4.37
N LYS A 187 17.55 -10.70 4.87
CA LYS A 187 18.24 -11.42 5.95
C LYS A 187 17.32 -11.50 7.17
N CYS A 188 16.77 -12.68 7.43
CA CYS A 188 16.24 -13.02 8.74
C CYS A 188 17.45 -13.10 9.68
N ASN A 189 17.54 -12.23 10.67
CA ASN A 189 18.37 -12.55 11.83
C ASN A 189 17.63 -13.69 12.52
N VAL A 190 17.98 -14.93 12.14
CA VAL A 190 17.42 -16.14 12.75
C VAL A 190 18.07 -16.29 14.11
N THR A 191 17.55 -15.53 15.07
CA THR A 191 17.73 -15.78 16.50
C THR A 191 16.33 -15.75 17.11
N ASN A 192 15.69 -16.92 17.14
CA ASN A 192 14.77 -17.38 18.19
C ASN A 192 13.72 -16.44 18.82
N GLU A 193 13.22 -15.40 18.16
CA GLU A 193 12.17 -14.54 18.76
C GLU A 193 10.77 -14.67 18.11
N PHE A 194 10.61 -15.42 17.02
CA PHE A 194 9.31 -15.52 16.32
C PHE A 194 8.32 -16.55 16.92
N PHE A 195 8.71 -17.33 17.94
CA PHE A 195 7.81 -18.31 18.57
C PHE A 195 7.02 -17.77 19.77
N THR A 196 7.29 -16.55 20.24
CA THR A 196 6.43 -15.93 21.24
C THR A 196 5.27 -15.24 20.54
N ILE A 197 4.15 -15.95 20.49
CA ILE A 197 2.81 -15.48 20.15
C ILE A 197 2.62 -14.04 20.62
N VAL A 198 2.73 -13.06 19.72
CA VAL A 198 2.17 -11.73 19.95
C VAL A 198 0.67 -11.88 19.78
N LYS A 199 -0.05 -12.06 20.89
CA LYS A 199 -1.48 -11.77 20.93
C LYS A 199 -1.62 -10.29 20.61
N PHE A 200 -2.03 -9.97 19.38
CA PHE A 200 -2.48 -8.63 19.07
C PHE A 200 -3.75 -8.37 19.88
N PRO A 201 -3.85 -7.27 20.65
CA PRO A 201 -5.14 -6.84 21.16
C PRO A 201 -6.02 -6.57 19.94
N THR A 202 -7.16 -7.23 19.87
CA THR A 202 -8.23 -6.89 18.94
C THR A 202 -8.50 -5.40 19.10
N ARG A 203 -8.21 -4.60 18.07
CA ARG A 203 -8.67 -3.21 18.01
C ARG A 203 -10.19 -3.26 18.03
N GLN A 204 -10.79 -3.09 19.20
CA GLN A 204 -12.16 -2.63 19.28
C GLN A 204 -12.17 -1.23 18.69
N HIS A 205 -12.90 -1.07 17.59
CA HIS A 205 -13.37 0.22 17.14
C HIS A 205 -14.03 0.93 18.32
N ASN A 206 -13.45 2.02 18.78
CA ASN A 206 -14.19 3.10 19.40
C ASN A 206 -13.52 4.43 19.03
N LEU A 207 -14.38 5.36 18.63
CA LEU A 207 -14.12 6.68 18.12
C LEU A 207 -13.46 7.60 19.18
N PHE A 208 -12.45 8.36 18.73
CA PHE A 208 -11.96 9.73 19.08
C PHE A 208 -12.21 10.38 20.47
N PRO A 209 -11.48 11.48 20.85
CA PRO A 209 -10.26 12.06 20.28
C PRO A 209 -9.12 12.25 21.31
N ALA A 210 -7.98 12.70 20.79
CA ALA A 210 -6.90 13.28 21.56
C ALA A 210 -7.33 14.61 22.20
N ASP A 211 -7.04 14.76 23.49
CA ASP A 211 -6.84 16.05 24.13
C ASP A 211 -5.48 16.01 24.85
N ASP A 212 -4.61 16.93 24.43
CA ASP A 212 -3.40 17.34 25.13
C ASP A 212 -3.78 17.97 26.48
N ILE A 213 -3.12 17.57 27.58
CA ILE A 213 -2.88 18.46 28.73
C ILE A 213 -1.44 18.25 29.21
N PHE A 214 -0.62 19.29 29.02
CA PHE A 214 0.64 19.54 29.72
C PHE A 214 0.36 19.72 31.22
N GLU A 215 1.26 19.26 32.11
CA GLU A 215 2.02 20.11 33.05
C GLU A 215 2.61 19.31 34.24
N VAL A 216 3.87 19.69 34.53
CA VAL A 216 4.79 19.40 35.65
C VAL A 216 5.39 18.00 35.75
#